data_AF-A0A830B557-F1
#
_entry.id   AF-A0A830B557-F1
#
_cell.length_a   1.000
_cell.length_b   1.000
_cell.length_c   1.000
_cell.angle_alpha   90.00
_cell.angle_beta   90.00
_cell.angle_gamma   90.00
#
_symmetry.space_group_name_H-M   'P 1'
#
loop_
_entity.id
_entity.type
_entity.pdbx_description
1 polymer ?
#
loop_
_entity_poly.entity_id
_entity_poly.type
_entity_poly.pdbx_seq_one_letter_code
_entity_poly.pdbx_strand_id
1 'polypeptide(L)' 'MTVLEYLAAEVLELAGDKARQCQKRRIVPKHMQMAIENDEELSKLLAGVTIASGRANPTFAA' A
#
# COMPACT_ATOMS: atom_id res chain seq x y z
N MET A 1 -1.55 -6.69 -22.22
CA MET A 1 -0.50 -6.40 -21.22
C MET A 1 -0.54 -4.90 -20.95
N THR A 2 -1.52 -4.45 -20.18
CA THR A 2 -1.74 -3.00 -19.95
C THR A 2 -2.35 -2.78 -18.57
N VAL A 3 -3.38 -3.57 -18.22
CA VAL A 3 -4.08 -3.44 -16.93
C VAL A 3 -3.19 -3.79 -15.73
N LEU A 4 -2.47 -4.92 -15.80
CA LEU A 4 -1.61 -5.35 -14.68
C LEU A 4 -0.40 -4.42 -14.49
N GLU A 5 0.15 -3.89 -15.59
CA GLU A 5 1.28 -2.97 -15.53
C GLU A 5 0.87 -1.62 -14.98
N TYR A 6 -0.29 -1.11 -15.40
CA TYR A 6 -0.87 0.12 -14.85
C TYR A 6 -1.13 0.00 -13.34
N LEU A 7 -1.78 -1.10 -12.91
CA LEU A 7 -2.06 -1.32 -11.49
C LEU A 7 -0.77 -1.44 -10.66
N ALA A 8 0.25 -2.13 -11.19
CA ALA A 8 1.54 -2.23 -10.52
C ALA A 8 2.24 -0.86 -10.42
N ALA A 9 2.18 -0.03 -11.46
CA ALA A 9 2.75 1.31 -11.46
C ALA A 9 2.08 2.21 -10.42
N GLU A 10 0.75 2.22 -10.37
CA GLU A 10 -0.05 3.01 -9.42
C GLU A 10 0.30 2.66 -7.96
N VAL A 11 0.32 1.37 -7.61
CA VAL A 11 0.68 0.91 -6.25
C VAL A 11 2.12 1.28 -5.90
N LEU A 12 3.05 1.17 -6.86
CA LEU A 12 4.46 1.50 -6.64
C LEU A 12 4.70 3.01 -6.51
N GLU A 13 3.95 3.84 -7.23
CA GLU A 13 3.99 5.30 -7.12
C GLU A 13 3.56 5.73 -5.72
N LEU A 14 2.38 5.30 -5.28
CA LEU A 14 1.84 5.62 -3.96
C LEU A 14 2.75 5.11 -2.83
N ALA A 15 3.24 3.87 -2.93
CA ALA A 15 4.18 3.32 -1.94
C ALA A 15 5.55 4.01 -1.96
N GLY A 16 5.99 4.46 -3.12
CA GLY A 16 7.19 5.28 -3.30
C GLY A 16 7.08 6.62 -2.60
N ASP A 17 5.93 7.28 -2.71
CA ASP A 17 5.65 8.53 -2.00
C ASP A 17 5.59 8.33 -0.49
N LYS A 18 4.97 7.25 0.00
CA LYS A 18 5.01 6.92 1.43
C LYS A 18 6.44 6.63 1.91
N ALA A 19 7.28 5.99 1.08
CA ALA A 19 8.69 5.78 1.41
C ALA A 19 9.47 7.10 1.49
N ARG A 20 9.24 8.02 0.56
CA ARG A 20 9.85 9.37 0.54
C ARG A 20 9.43 10.19 1.75
N GLN A 21 8.15 10.16 2.10
CA GLN A 21 7.62 10.80 3.32
C GLN A 21 8.29 10.25 4.59
N CYS A 22 8.60 8.95 4.62
CA CYS A 22 9.34 8.30 5.71
C CYS A 22 10.87 8.48 5.62
N GLN A 23 11.37 9.32 4.71
CA GLN A 23 12.80 9.54 4.43
C GLN A 23 13.57 8.24 4.15
N LYS A 24 12.92 7.25 3.53
CA LYS A 24 13.55 5.99 3.14
C LYS A 24 13.70 5.92 1.63
N ARG A 25 14.85 5.41 1.18
CA ARG A 25 15.14 5.16 -0.24
C ARG A 25 14.56 3.84 -0.77
N ARG A 26 14.18 2.91 0.12
CA ARG A 26 13.67 1.58 -0.22
C ARG A 26 12.22 1.45 0.22
N ILE A 27 11.37 0.94 -0.67
CA ILE A 27 9.99 0.55 -0.33
C ILE A 27 10.04 -0.69 0.57
N VAL A 28 9.33 -0.65 1.69
CA VAL A 28 9.17 -1.79 2.62
C VAL A 28 7.68 -2.09 2.77
N PRO A 29 7.28 -3.29 3.26
CA PRO A 29 5.88 -3.68 3.35
C PRO A 29 4.96 -2.67 4.06
N LYS A 30 5.49 -1.93 5.05
CA LYS A 30 4.76 -0.85 5.72
C LYS A 30 4.35 0.29 4.78
N HIS A 31 5.19 0.67 3.82
CA HIS A 31 4.84 1.72 2.85
C HIS A 31 3.75 1.26 1.89
N MET A 32 3.75 -0.03 1.52
CA MET A 32 2.69 -0.64 0.72
C MET A 32 1.36 -0.65 1.48
N GLN A 33 1.36 -1.07 2.75
CA GLN A 33 0.17 -1.02 3.60
C GLN A 33 -0.38 0.40 3.72
N MET A 34 0.49 1.38 3.99
CA MET A 34 0.09 2.78 4.07
C MET A 34 -0.46 3.30 2.73
N ALA A 35 0.14 2.92 1.60
CA ALA A 35 -0.38 3.33 0.29
C ALA A 35 -1.80 2.79 0.05
N ILE A 36 -2.01 1.50 0.34
CA ILE A 36 -3.29 0.82 0.11
C ILE A 36 -4.38 1.30 1.07
N GLU A 37 -4.07 1.54 2.34
CA GLU A 37 -5.05 2.04 3.32
C GLU A 37 -5.46 3.50 3.08
N ASN A 38 -4.56 4.31 2.53
CA ASN A 38 -4.84 5.73 2.25
C ASN A 38 -5.53 5.94 0.89
N ASP A 39 -5.65 4.90 0.06
CA ASP A 39 -6.33 4.95 -1.22
C ASP A 39 -7.64 4.15 -1.15
N GLU A 40 -8.76 4.81 -1.42
CA GLU A 40 -10.07 4.17 -1.28
C GLU A 40 -10.32 3.03 -2.27
N GLU A 41 -9.81 3.15 -3.49
CA GLU A 41 -10.03 2.15 -4.54
C GLU A 41 -9.20 0.90 -4.26
N LEU A 42 -7.93 1.07 -3.89
CA LEU A 42 -7.03 -0.01 -3.51
C LEU A 42 -7.48 -0.69 -2.20
N SER A 43 -7.94 0.08 -1.22
CA SER A 43 -8.48 -0.46 0.03
C SER A 43 -9.70 -1.35 -0.21
N LYS A 44 -10.61 -0.94 -1.10
CA LYS A 44 -11.77 -1.76 -1.52
C LYS A 44 -11.34 -2.96 -2.35
N LEU A 45 -10.43 -2.78 -3.30
CA LEU A 45 -9.94 -3.83 -4.19
C LEU A 45 -9.20 -4.95 -3.43
N LEU A 46 -8.44 -4.57 -2.40
CA LEU A 46 -7.63 -5.48 -1.59
C LEU A 46 -8.27 -5.79 -0.23
N ALA A 47 -9.58 -5.56 -0.09
CA ALA A 47 -10.32 -5.91 1.10
C ALA A 47 -10.17 -7.41 1.43
N GLY A 48 -9.64 -7.71 2.63
CA GLY A 48 -9.38 -9.08 3.08
C GLY A 48 -8.00 -9.65 2.70
N VAL A 49 -7.17 -8.91 1.97
CA VAL A 49 -5.78 -9.30 1.69
C VAL A 49 -4.89 -8.92 2.87
N THR A 50 -4.07 -9.86 3.35
CA THR A 50 -3.09 -9.59 4.41
C THR A 50 -1.72 -9.28 3.82
N ILE A 51 -1.18 -8.09 4.08
CA ILE A 51 0.19 -7.75 3.72
C ILE A 51 1.12 -8.13 4.87
N ALA A 52 1.97 -9.13 4.64
CA ALA A 52 2.96 -9.56 5.61
C ALA A 52 3.89 -8.40 6.02
N SER A 53 4.11 -8.22 7.32
CA SER A 53 4.94 -7.12 7.87
C SER A 53 4.44 -5.70 7.56
N GLY A 54 3.18 -5.55 7.14
CA GLY A 54 2.59 -4.27 6.77
C GLY A 54 2.17 -3.36 7.93
N ARG A 55 2.07 -3.87 9.19
CA ARG A 55 1.34 -3.23 10.31
C ARG A 55 1.37 -1.69 10.30
N ALA A 56 0.22 -1.13 9.94
CA ALA A 56 -0.28 0.18 10.36
C ALA A 56 -1.60 -0.09 11.11
N ASN A 57 -1.65 0.34 12.38
CA ASN A 57 -2.72 0.28 13.39
C ASN A 57 -3.60 -1.00 13.56
N PRO A 58 -3.88 -1.42 14.82
CA PRO A 58 -4.89 -2.42 15.08
C PRO A 58 -6.27 -1.76 15.00
N THR A 59 -6.96 -1.90 13.87
CA THR A 59 -8.39 -1.60 13.76
C THR A 59 -9.15 -2.91 13.65
N PHE A 60 -9.00 -3.76 14.68
CA PHE A 60 -10.05 -4.74 14.96
C PHE A 60 -11.13 -3.97 15.72
N ALA A 61 -12.26 -3.77 15.06
CA ALA A 61 -13.50 -3.45 15.75
C ALA A 61 -13.71 -4.47 16.88
N ALA A 62 -14.06 -3.95 18.06
CA ALA A 62 -14.69 -4.74 19.11
C ALA A 62 -16.06 -5.25 18.65
#